data_AF-A0A7C1EE77-F1
#
_entry.id   AF-A0A7C1EE77-F1
#
_cell.length_a   1.000
_cell.length_b   1.000
_cell.length_c   1.000
_cell.angle_alpha   90.00
_cell.angle_beta   90.00
_cell.angle_gamma   90.00
#
_symmetry.space_group_name_H-M   'P 1'
#
loop_
_entity.id
_entity.type
_entity.pdbx_description
1 polymer ?
#
loop_
_entity_poly.entity_id
_entity_poly.type
_entity_poly.pdbx_seq_one_letter_code
_entity_poly.pdbx_strand_id
1 'polypeptide(L)'
;MGKRVTLVGVGHVFDISGQVAGLIEYTSPDAIALELDRKRLQALLCPSRPRQQPFFYTLLATAQQRIAKKYGVTTGAEMKAALSAAQRRHIGVICIDMDVHLLFEKLWKRMSFKKKISLALGGLLSFGIRKKRVEAEVASFEADPVSYLEQLDAHFPEMASVFIDERNRFMAEQIEKALSIYEHLVVFVGEGHLSGLESLLKEKTSVTSIHLRQLREDSWRQQLTERYP
;
A
#
# COMPACT_ATOMS: atom_id res chain seq x y z
N MET A 1 7.05 -3.89 -30.29
CA MET A 1 7.92 -3.43 -29.19
C MET A 1 7.40 -4.06 -27.90
N GLY A 2 8.28 -4.42 -26.96
CA GLY A 2 7.88 -5.16 -25.76
C GLY A 2 7.29 -4.25 -24.68
N LYS A 3 6.32 -4.77 -23.92
CA LYS A 3 5.75 -4.09 -22.75
C LYS A 3 6.83 -3.90 -21.67
N ARG A 4 6.93 -2.69 -21.13
CA ARG A 4 7.95 -2.27 -20.16
C ARG A 4 7.30 -1.80 -18.87
N VAL A 5 7.77 -2.36 -17.75
CA VAL A 5 7.38 -1.95 -16.41
C VAL A 5 8.62 -1.50 -15.65
N THR A 6 8.55 -0.29 -15.10
CA THR A 6 9.52 0.18 -14.11
C THR A 6 8.84 0.17 -12.75
N LEU A 7 9.22 -0.75 -11.86
CA LEU A 7 8.81 -0.74 -10.46
C LEU A 7 9.73 0.19 -9.68
N VAL A 8 9.16 1.12 -8.92
CA VAL A 8 9.90 2.12 -8.15
C VAL A 8 9.50 2.01 -6.69
N GLY A 9 10.49 1.64 -5.87
CA GLY A 9 10.38 1.56 -4.42
C GLY A 9 10.42 2.95 -3.80
N VAL A 10 9.40 3.28 -3.01
CA VAL A 10 9.31 4.55 -2.28
C VAL A 10 9.20 4.33 -0.78
N GLY A 11 9.53 5.36 0.00
CA GLY A 11 9.42 5.32 1.46
C GLY A 11 9.34 6.71 2.08
N HIS A 12 8.46 6.86 3.07
CA HIS A 12 8.02 8.17 3.60
C HIS A 12 9.03 8.89 4.52
N VAL A 13 10.15 8.24 4.85
CA VAL A 13 11.13 8.82 5.78
C VAL A 13 12.01 9.86 5.07
N PHE A 14 12.04 9.87 3.74
CA PHE A 14 12.93 10.70 2.94
C PHE A 14 12.14 11.61 2.00
N ASP A 15 12.58 12.86 1.84
CA ASP A 15 12.08 13.71 0.77
C ASP A 15 12.69 13.26 -0.56
N ILE A 16 11.91 12.46 -1.29
CA ILE A 16 12.25 11.92 -2.61
C ILE A 16 11.39 12.53 -3.71
N SER A 17 10.69 13.63 -3.42
CA SER A 17 9.71 14.24 -4.32
C SER A 17 10.35 14.67 -5.65
N GLY A 18 11.56 15.23 -5.58
CA GLY A 18 12.34 15.65 -6.75
C GLY A 18 12.78 14.49 -7.62
N GLN A 19 13.22 13.39 -7.00
CA GLN A 19 13.68 12.18 -7.71
C GLN A 19 12.51 11.46 -8.37
N VAL A 20 11.36 11.36 -7.68
CA VAL A 20 10.12 10.82 -8.26
C VAL A 20 9.69 11.61 -9.49
N ALA A 21 9.65 12.94 -9.39
CA ALA A 21 9.33 13.80 -10.52
C ALA A 21 10.36 13.62 -11.65
N GLY A 22 11.65 13.71 -11.33
CA GLY A 22 12.74 13.54 -12.30
C GLY A 22 12.71 12.20 -13.02
N LEU A 23 12.32 11.12 -12.34
CA LEU A 23 12.17 9.79 -12.92
C LEU A 23 11.03 9.75 -13.95
N ILE A 24 9.86 10.29 -13.62
CA ILE A 24 8.73 10.39 -14.57
C ILE A 24 9.13 11.25 -15.75
N GLU A 25 9.85 12.34 -15.49
CA GLU A 25 10.27 13.28 -16.52
C GLU A 25 11.30 12.67 -17.48
N TYR A 26 12.21 11.85 -16.96
CA TYR A 26 13.23 11.14 -17.73
C TYR A 26 12.65 9.96 -18.52
N THR A 27 11.81 9.15 -17.88
CA THR A 27 11.25 7.93 -18.49
C THR A 27 10.12 8.22 -19.48
N SER A 28 9.38 9.32 -19.30
CA SER A 28 8.21 9.69 -20.12
C SER A 28 7.28 8.50 -20.39
N PRO A 29 6.68 7.90 -19.33
CA PRO A 29 5.80 6.74 -19.48
C PRO A 29 4.43 7.11 -20.04
N ASP A 30 3.73 6.13 -20.59
CA ASP A 30 2.36 6.30 -21.10
C ASP A 30 1.38 6.51 -19.94
N ALA A 31 1.64 5.82 -18.83
CA ALA A 31 0.89 5.94 -17.60
C ALA A 31 1.79 5.71 -16.37
N ILE A 32 1.32 6.17 -15.22
CA ILE A 32 1.85 5.78 -13.92
C ILE A 32 0.81 4.98 -13.13
N ALA A 33 1.28 4.05 -12.33
CA ALA A 33 0.49 3.31 -11.36
C ALA A 33 0.96 3.63 -9.94
N LEU A 34 0.02 3.84 -9.01
CA LEU A 34 0.30 4.21 -7.63
C LEU A 34 -0.30 3.16 -6.69
N GLU A 35 0.46 2.77 -5.66
CA GLU A 35 -0.02 2.00 -4.49
C GLU A 35 -1.00 2.83 -3.65
N LEU A 36 -2.16 3.12 -4.24
CA LEU A 36 -3.26 3.86 -3.66
C LEU A 36 -4.57 3.22 -4.11
N ASP A 37 -5.53 3.18 -3.20
CA ASP A 37 -6.93 3.00 -3.53
C ASP A 37 -7.59 4.35 -3.90
N ARG A 38 -8.82 4.31 -4.43
CA ARG A 38 -9.55 5.52 -4.85
C ARG A 38 -9.84 6.49 -3.70
N LYS A 39 -10.10 5.98 -2.49
CA LYS A 39 -10.40 6.83 -1.32
C LYS A 39 -9.14 7.58 -0.89
N ARG A 40 -7.99 6.90 -0.87
CA ARG A 40 -6.68 7.50 -0.57
C ARG A 40 -6.28 8.54 -1.62
N LEU A 41 -6.48 8.24 -2.91
CA LEU A 41 -6.25 9.22 -3.96
C LEU A 41 -7.12 10.48 -3.78
N GLN A 42 -8.42 10.30 -3.48
CA GLN A 42 -9.33 11.41 -3.24
C GLN A 42 -8.89 12.24 -2.02
N ALA A 43 -8.45 11.59 -0.94
CA ALA A 43 -7.94 12.28 0.25
C ALA A 43 -6.66 13.09 -0.04
N LEU A 44 -5.80 12.62 -0.95
CA LEU A 44 -4.61 13.36 -1.40
C LEU A 44 -4.95 14.59 -2.26
N LEU A 45 -5.95 14.47 -3.14
CA LEU A 45 -6.39 15.54 -4.03
C LEU A 45 -7.22 16.60 -3.30
N CYS A 46 -8.12 16.16 -2.42
CA CYS A 46 -9.01 17.01 -1.66
C CYS A 46 -8.87 16.69 -0.17
N PRO A 47 -7.88 17.28 0.51
CA PRO A 47 -7.81 17.20 1.96
C PRO A 47 -9.05 17.91 2.51
N SER A 48 -10.08 17.14 2.87
CA SER A 48 -11.32 17.66 3.43
C SER A 48 -11.02 18.56 4.62
N ARG A 49 -11.61 19.77 4.64
CA ARG A 49 -11.58 20.63 5.83
C ARG A 49 -12.17 19.84 7.02
N PRO A 50 -11.59 19.94 8.23
CA PRO A 50 -12.14 19.27 9.39
C PRO A 50 -13.55 19.80 9.65
N ARG A 51 -14.56 18.97 9.36
CA ARG A 51 -15.94 19.22 9.76
C ARG A 51 -15.97 19.07 11.29
N GLN A 52 -16.60 20.01 12.00
CA GLN A 52 -16.77 19.87 13.45
C GLN A 52 -17.49 18.55 13.74
N GLN A 53 -16.76 17.58 14.27
CA GLN A 53 -17.30 16.32 14.73
C GLN A 53 -17.25 16.32 16.27
N PRO A 54 -18.16 15.60 16.95
CA PRO A 54 -18.10 15.45 18.40
C PRO A 54 -16.73 14.95 18.86
N PHE A 55 -16.25 15.40 20.03
CA PHE A 55 -14.89 15.16 20.54
C PHE A 55 -14.43 13.69 20.45
N PHE A 56 -15.33 12.74 20.69
CA PHE A 56 -15.05 11.30 20.56
C PHE A 56 -14.70 10.86 19.13
N TYR A 57 -15.36 11.42 18.12
CA TYR A 57 -15.04 11.16 16.72
C TYR A 57 -13.71 11.81 16.31
N THR A 58 -13.36 12.96 16.89
CA THR A 58 -12.05 13.58 16.66
C THR A 58 -10.92 12.75 17.28
N LEU A 59 -11.14 12.19 18.49
CA LEU A 59 -10.18 11.31 19.15
C LEU A 59 -9.96 10.02 18.34
N LEU A 60 -11.04 9.40 17.86
CA LEU A 60 -11.00 8.22 16.97
C LEU A 60 -10.31 8.53 15.64
N ALA A 61 -10.64 9.65 14.98
CA ALA A 61 -9.98 10.06 13.73
C ALA A 61 -8.49 10.34 13.92
N THR A 62 -8.10 10.89 15.08
CA THR A 62 -6.69 11.15 15.42
C THR A 62 -5.93 9.85 15.70
N ALA A 63 -6.57 8.89 16.37
CA ALA A 63 -6.04 7.54 16.53
C ALA A 63 -5.87 6.91 15.15
N GLN A 64 -6.93 6.83 14.34
CA GLN A 64 -6.91 6.33 12.96
C GLN A 64 -5.81 6.95 12.10
N GLN A 65 -5.58 8.26 12.17
CA GLN A 65 -4.46 8.93 11.48
C GLN A 65 -3.08 8.49 11.98
N ARG A 66 -2.92 8.23 13.28
CA ARG A 66 -1.67 7.72 13.87
C ARG A 66 -1.41 6.27 13.47
N ILE A 67 -2.46 5.43 13.41
CA ILE A 67 -2.37 4.03 12.95
C ILE A 67 -2.07 4.00 11.47
N ALA A 68 -2.76 4.82 10.67
CA ALA A 68 -2.47 5.02 9.27
C ALA A 68 -0.99 5.40 9.09
N LYS A 69 -0.49 6.42 9.79
CA LYS A 69 0.93 6.80 9.76
C LYS A 69 1.91 5.68 10.14
N LYS A 70 1.51 4.74 11.00
CA LYS A 70 2.36 3.67 11.54
C LYS A 70 2.31 2.35 10.74
N TYR A 71 1.19 2.05 10.07
CA TYR A 71 0.97 0.80 9.34
C TYR A 71 0.71 0.99 7.82
N GLY A 72 0.72 2.22 7.30
CA GLY A 72 0.86 2.47 5.84
C GLY A 72 0.13 3.64 5.17
N VAL A 73 -0.14 4.78 5.81
CA VAL A 73 -0.71 6.01 5.20
C VAL A 73 -0.40 7.27 6.04
N THR A 74 0.82 7.76 5.92
CA THR A 74 0.99 9.11 5.37
C THR A 74 1.92 8.98 4.18
N THR A 75 1.53 8.13 3.21
CA THR A 75 1.87 8.37 1.80
C THR A 75 1.34 9.75 1.47
N GLY A 76 2.19 10.58 0.92
CA GLY A 76 1.82 11.98 0.76
C GLY A 76 2.73 12.66 -0.21
N ALA A 77 3.95 12.98 0.23
CA ALA A 77 4.85 13.81 -0.56
C ALA A 77 5.27 13.10 -1.86
N GLU A 78 5.75 11.85 -1.77
CA GLU A 78 6.18 11.07 -2.93
C GLU A 78 5.03 10.75 -3.90
N MET A 79 3.89 10.25 -3.37
CA MET A 79 2.72 9.93 -4.22
C MET A 79 2.08 11.20 -4.81
N LYS A 80 2.04 12.30 -4.05
CA LYS A 80 1.56 13.61 -4.56
C LYS A 80 2.53 14.19 -5.57
N ALA A 81 3.84 13.99 -5.41
CA ALA A 81 4.83 14.40 -6.39
C ALA A 81 4.65 13.62 -7.70
N ALA A 82 4.46 12.29 -7.63
CA ALA A 82 4.16 11.46 -8.79
C ALA A 82 2.87 11.92 -9.48
N LEU A 83 1.79 12.13 -8.71
CA LEU A 83 0.51 12.61 -9.21
C LEU A 83 0.63 13.99 -9.88
N SER A 84 1.34 14.92 -9.24
CA SER A 84 1.54 16.28 -9.76
C SER A 84 2.40 16.28 -11.02
N ALA A 85 3.45 15.46 -11.08
CA ALA A 85 4.30 15.30 -12.25
C ALA A 85 3.52 14.70 -13.43
N ALA A 86 2.72 13.65 -13.19
CA ALA A 86 1.87 13.06 -14.20
C ALA A 86 0.82 14.07 -14.73
N GLN A 87 0.17 14.82 -13.83
CA GLN A 87 -0.81 15.85 -14.22
C GLN A 87 -0.18 16.95 -15.08
N ARG A 88 1.01 17.46 -14.71
CA ARG A 88 1.73 18.49 -15.50
C ARG A 88 2.07 18.02 -16.92
N ARG A 89 2.19 16.71 -17.13
CA ARG A 89 2.55 16.11 -18.43
C ARG A 89 1.40 15.36 -19.11
N HIS A 90 0.19 15.46 -18.58
CA HIS A 90 -0.99 14.75 -19.08
C HIS A 90 -0.81 13.23 -19.18
N ILE A 91 -0.04 12.65 -18.26
CA ILE A 91 0.19 11.21 -18.16
C ILE A 91 -0.96 10.57 -17.35
N GLY A 92 -1.46 9.42 -17.80
CA GLY A 92 -2.53 8.69 -17.12
C GLY A 92 -2.11 8.20 -15.73
N VAL A 93 -3.04 8.22 -14.76
CA VAL A 93 -2.78 7.75 -13.39
C VAL A 93 -3.72 6.60 -13.03
N ILE A 94 -3.16 5.50 -12.54
CA ILE A 94 -3.89 4.27 -12.21
C ILE A 94 -3.69 3.94 -10.72
N CYS A 95 -4.79 3.69 -10.02
CA CYS A 95 -4.78 3.15 -8.67
C CYS A 95 -4.69 1.62 -8.72
N ILE A 96 -3.69 1.04 -8.05
CA ILE A 96 -3.45 -0.41 -8.10
C ILE A 96 -3.61 -1.13 -6.75
N ASP A 97 -3.86 -0.41 -5.65
CA ASP A 97 -3.97 -1.01 -4.33
C ASP A 97 -5.43 -1.30 -3.91
N MET A 98 -5.58 -2.21 -2.95
CA MET A 98 -6.85 -2.57 -2.34
C MET A 98 -7.21 -1.63 -1.19
N ASP A 99 -8.51 -1.50 -0.92
CA ASP A 99 -8.97 -0.97 0.36
C ASP A 99 -8.60 -1.95 1.47
N VAL A 100 -7.68 -1.53 2.35
CA VAL A 100 -7.18 -2.34 3.47
C VAL A 100 -8.31 -2.82 4.41
N HIS A 101 -9.41 -2.07 4.52
CA HIS A 101 -10.56 -2.45 5.32
C HIS A 101 -11.28 -3.66 4.73
N LEU A 102 -11.47 -3.69 3.41
CA LEU A 102 -12.10 -4.82 2.72
C LEU A 102 -11.22 -6.08 2.76
N LEU A 103 -9.90 -5.89 2.66
CA LEU A 103 -8.94 -6.99 2.78
C LEU A 103 -9.00 -7.62 4.18
N PHE A 104 -9.05 -6.80 5.23
CA PHE A 104 -9.23 -7.31 6.59
C PHE A 104 -10.55 -8.07 6.75
N GLU A 105 -11.67 -7.47 6.34
CA GLU A 105 -12.98 -8.07 6.46
C GLU A 105 -13.03 -9.45 5.77
N LYS A 106 -12.41 -9.55 4.59
CA LYS A 106 -12.28 -10.80 3.83
C LYS A 106 -11.47 -11.85 4.59
N LEU A 107 -10.32 -11.47 5.17
CA LEU A 107 -9.49 -12.40 5.94
C LEU A 107 -10.18 -12.83 7.25
N TRP A 108 -10.80 -11.90 7.97
CA TRP A 108 -11.57 -12.18 9.17
C TRP A 108 -12.72 -13.16 8.90
N LYS A 109 -13.44 -13.00 7.79
CA LYS A 109 -14.49 -13.95 7.38
C LYS A 109 -13.95 -15.34 7.06
N ARG A 110 -12.74 -15.44 6.50
CA ARG A 110 -12.08 -16.72 6.15
C ARG A 110 -11.43 -17.43 7.34
N MET A 111 -11.20 -16.74 8.46
CA MET A 111 -10.64 -17.37 9.66
C MET A 111 -11.62 -18.36 10.28
N SER A 112 -11.12 -19.56 10.60
CA SER A 112 -11.90 -20.53 11.37
C SER A 112 -12.22 -19.97 12.75
N PHE A 113 -13.36 -20.38 13.33
CA PHE A 113 -13.76 -19.96 14.68
C PHE A 113 -12.66 -20.23 15.73
N LYS A 114 -11.89 -21.30 15.55
CA LYS A 114 -10.70 -21.62 16.37
C LYS A 114 -9.58 -20.59 16.24
N LYS A 115 -9.29 -20.10 15.02
CA LYS A 115 -8.30 -19.04 14.81
C LYS A 115 -8.78 -17.71 15.37
N LYS A 116 -10.06 -17.35 15.19
CA LYS A 116 -10.67 -16.15 15.81
C LYS A 116 -10.55 -16.18 17.33
N ILE A 117 -10.85 -17.33 17.94
CA ILE A 117 -10.67 -17.57 19.37
C ILE A 117 -9.19 -17.50 19.75
N SER A 118 -8.28 -18.10 18.98
CA SER A 118 -6.84 -18.02 19.24
C SER A 118 -6.27 -16.60 19.13
N LEU A 119 -6.83 -15.75 18.26
CA LEU A 119 -6.45 -14.34 18.11
C LEU A 119 -6.96 -13.52 19.29
N ALA A 120 -8.23 -13.72 19.66
CA ALA A 120 -8.84 -13.21 20.87
C ALA A 120 -8.04 -13.59 22.15
N LEU A 121 -7.54 -14.82 22.18
CA LEU A 121 -6.78 -15.35 23.31
C LEU A 121 -5.26 -15.16 23.18
N GLY A 122 -4.77 -14.66 22.05
CA GLY A 122 -3.35 -14.49 21.77
C GLY A 122 -2.71 -13.40 22.62
N GLY A 123 -3.50 -12.42 23.07
CA GLY A 123 -3.11 -11.48 24.12
C GLY A 123 -3.25 -12.04 25.55
N LEU A 124 -3.79 -13.26 25.71
CA LEU A 124 -4.25 -13.82 26.98
C LEU A 124 -3.93 -15.33 27.12
N LEU A 125 -2.75 -15.78 26.72
CA LEU A 125 -2.22 -17.11 27.08
C LEU A 125 -2.00 -17.29 28.62
N SER A 126 -2.68 -16.51 29.47
CA SER A 126 -2.53 -16.58 30.91
C SER A 126 -3.69 -17.27 31.65
N PHE A 127 -4.97 -17.21 31.26
CA PHE A 127 -6.04 -17.80 32.10
C PHE A 127 -7.27 -18.30 31.34
N GLY A 128 -7.67 -19.56 31.66
CA GLY A 128 -8.73 -20.36 31.02
C GLY A 128 -10.09 -19.70 30.77
N ILE A 129 -10.78 -20.18 29.73
CA ILE A 129 -11.72 -19.40 28.91
C ILE A 129 -13.20 -19.66 29.27
N ARG A 130 -14.02 -18.60 29.22
CA ARG A 130 -15.51 -18.62 29.21
C ARG A 130 -16.06 -17.99 27.92
N LYS A 131 -17.18 -18.55 27.41
CA LYS A 131 -17.87 -18.20 26.14
C LYS A 131 -18.18 -16.70 25.94
N LYS A 132 -18.46 -15.95 27.01
CA LYS A 132 -18.78 -14.50 26.96
C LYS A 132 -17.62 -13.59 26.52
N ARG A 133 -16.36 -14.04 26.65
CA ARG A 133 -15.20 -13.22 26.22
C ARG A 133 -15.02 -13.20 24.70
N VAL A 134 -15.36 -14.29 24.02
CA VAL A 134 -15.26 -14.38 22.54
C VAL A 134 -16.22 -13.40 21.86
N GLU A 135 -17.43 -13.25 22.39
CA GLU A 135 -18.42 -12.28 21.88
C GLU A 135 -17.95 -10.83 22.10
N ALA A 136 -17.31 -10.54 23.22
CA ALA A 136 -16.74 -9.22 23.51
C ALA A 136 -15.57 -8.87 22.56
N GLU A 137 -14.77 -9.85 22.17
CA GLU A 137 -13.65 -9.66 21.25
C GLU A 137 -14.13 -9.42 19.81
N VAL A 138 -15.16 -10.16 19.37
CA VAL A 138 -15.81 -9.94 18.08
C VAL A 138 -16.46 -8.56 18.03
N ALA A 139 -17.12 -8.14 19.11
CA ALA A 139 -17.68 -6.79 19.23
C ALA A 139 -16.60 -5.70 19.26
N SER A 140 -15.45 -5.95 19.89
CA SER A 140 -14.28 -5.05 19.89
C SER A 140 -13.72 -4.87 18.48
N PHE A 141 -13.59 -5.98 17.73
CA PHE A 141 -13.21 -5.93 16.33
C PHE A 141 -14.22 -5.15 15.47
N GLU A 142 -15.53 -5.36 15.65
CA GLU A 142 -16.55 -4.63 14.88
C GLU A 142 -16.59 -3.13 15.23
N ALA A 143 -16.29 -2.77 16.48
CA ALA A 143 -16.28 -1.39 16.96
C ALA A 143 -15.04 -0.61 16.52
N ASP A 144 -13.86 -1.22 16.56
CA ASP A 144 -12.60 -0.62 16.09
C ASP A 144 -11.69 -1.69 15.43
N PRO A 145 -11.95 -2.01 14.16
CA PRO A 145 -11.15 -2.97 13.38
C PRO A 145 -9.66 -2.64 13.36
N VAL A 146 -9.34 -1.35 13.50
CA VAL A 146 -8.01 -0.79 13.25
C VAL A 146 -7.14 -0.85 14.50
N SER A 147 -7.68 -0.54 15.69
CA SER A 147 -6.95 -0.74 16.95
C SER A 147 -6.70 -2.22 17.24
N TYR A 148 -7.65 -3.10 16.88
CA TYR A 148 -7.47 -4.54 17.01
C TYR A 148 -6.35 -5.05 16.09
N LEU A 149 -6.25 -4.49 14.89
CA LEU A 149 -5.19 -4.74 13.92
C LEU A 149 -3.78 -4.40 14.45
N GLU A 150 -3.61 -3.28 15.15
CA GLU A 150 -2.31 -2.89 15.72
C GLU A 150 -1.81 -3.86 16.80
N GLN A 151 -2.74 -4.36 17.62
CA GLN A 151 -2.43 -5.34 18.66
C GLN A 151 -2.10 -6.70 18.04
N LEU A 152 -2.80 -7.07 16.97
CA LEU A 152 -2.56 -8.31 16.24
C LEU A 152 -1.19 -8.39 15.58
N ASP A 153 -0.70 -7.31 14.96
CA ASP A 153 0.60 -7.28 14.29
C ASP A 153 1.76 -7.52 15.28
N ALA A 154 1.66 -6.96 16.50
CA ALA A 154 2.63 -7.19 17.57
C ALA A 154 2.66 -8.65 18.07
N HIS A 155 1.58 -9.39 17.86
CA HIS A 155 1.42 -10.78 18.34
C HIS A 155 1.56 -11.84 17.23
N PHE A 156 1.39 -11.48 15.95
CA PHE A 156 1.33 -12.44 14.83
C PHE A 156 1.98 -11.89 13.54
N PRO A 157 3.32 -11.84 13.45
CA PRO A 157 4.04 -11.35 12.26
C PRO A 157 3.74 -12.14 10.97
N GLU A 158 3.29 -13.39 11.08
CA GLU A 158 2.84 -14.20 9.93
C GLU A 158 1.57 -13.66 9.26
N MET A 159 0.74 -12.88 9.96
CA MET A 159 -0.40 -12.25 9.31
C MET A 159 0.04 -11.09 8.40
N ALA A 160 1.04 -10.31 8.81
CA ALA A 160 1.56 -9.21 8.02
C ALA A 160 2.10 -9.68 6.66
N SER A 161 2.81 -10.81 6.61
CA SER A 161 3.30 -11.38 5.35
C SER A 161 2.14 -11.81 4.44
N VAL A 162 1.09 -12.44 4.99
CA VAL A 162 -0.12 -12.81 4.22
C VAL A 162 -0.83 -11.58 3.65
N PHE A 163 -0.90 -10.47 4.39
CA PHE A 163 -1.46 -9.21 3.90
C PHE A 163 -0.62 -8.63 2.76
N ILE A 164 0.71 -8.61 2.90
CA ILE A 164 1.62 -8.14 1.86
C ILE A 164 1.46 -8.98 0.59
N ASP A 165 1.40 -10.32 0.73
CA ASP A 165 1.29 -11.23 -0.41
C ASP A 165 -0.06 -11.09 -1.16
N GLU A 166 -1.17 -10.94 -0.44
CA GLU A 166 -2.48 -10.72 -1.08
C GLU A 166 -2.52 -9.38 -1.82
N ARG A 167 -1.94 -8.32 -1.22
CA ARG A 167 -1.82 -7.02 -1.88
C ARG A 167 -0.91 -7.09 -3.11
N ASN A 168 0.22 -7.79 -3.02
CA ASN A 168 1.13 -8.01 -4.15
C ASN A 168 0.42 -8.70 -5.32
N ARG A 169 -0.34 -9.77 -5.04
CA ARG A 169 -1.14 -10.46 -6.07
C ARG A 169 -2.15 -9.51 -6.73
N PHE A 170 -2.92 -8.78 -5.93
CA PHE A 170 -3.89 -7.82 -6.46
C PHE A 170 -3.23 -6.74 -7.30
N MET A 171 -2.17 -6.10 -6.79
CA MET A 171 -1.42 -5.08 -7.51
C MET A 171 -0.85 -5.61 -8.83
N ALA A 172 -0.30 -6.83 -8.83
CA ALA A 172 0.20 -7.48 -10.05
C ALA A 172 -0.91 -7.66 -11.09
N GLU A 173 -2.09 -8.14 -10.69
CA GLU A 173 -3.25 -8.24 -11.60
C GLU A 173 -3.67 -6.88 -12.18
N GLN A 174 -3.63 -5.82 -11.37
CA GLN A 174 -3.97 -4.47 -11.82
C GLN A 174 -2.92 -3.90 -12.79
N ILE A 175 -1.63 -4.20 -12.56
CA ILE A 175 -0.54 -3.87 -13.47
C ILE A 175 -0.70 -4.62 -14.79
N GLU A 176 -1.01 -5.92 -14.77
CA GLU A 176 -1.26 -6.70 -15.99
C GLU A 176 -2.42 -6.13 -16.82
N LYS A 177 -3.51 -5.71 -16.17
CA LYS A 177 -4.64 -5.03 -16.84
C LYS A 177 -4.19 -3.70 -17.46
N ALA A 178 -3.40 -2.89 -16.74
CA ALA A 178 -2.87 -1.64 -17.27
C ALA A 178 -2.00 -1.87 -18.51
N LEU A 179 -1.19 -2.92 -18.50
CA LEU A 179 -0.34 -3.33 -19.61
C LEU A 179 -1.12 -3.89 -20.81
N SER A 180 -2.43 -4.09 -20.72
CA SER A 180 -3.27 -4.35 -21.90
C SER A 180 -3.57 -3.08 -22.70
N ILE A 181 -3.34 -1.91 -22.12
CA ILE A 181 -3.64 -0.58 -22.68
C ILE A 181 -2.35 0.21 -22.94
N TYR A 182 -1.38 0.13 -22.02
CA TYR A 182 -0.15 0.92 -22.03
C TYR A 182 1.09 0.04 -22.28
N GLU A 183 2.05 0.55 -23.07
CA GLU A 183 3.29 -0.18 -23.37
C GLU A 183 4.40 0.14 -22.37
N HIS A 184 4.41 1.36 -21.81
CA HIS A 184 5.38 1.82 -20.84
C HIS A 184 4.69 2.32 -19.56
N LEU A 185 4.84 1.55 -18.47
CA LEU A 185 4.24 1.84 -17.17
C LEU A 185 5.33 2.04 -16.10
N VAL A 186 5.25 3.13 -15.35
CA VAL A 186 6.03 3.33 -14.12
C VAL A 186 5.13 3.13 -12.92
N VAL A 187 5.52 2.25 -12.00
CA VAL A 187 4.71 1.82 -10.86
C VAL A 187 5.40 2.24 -9.57
N PHE A 188 4.76 3.10 -8.77
CA PHE A 188 5.27 3.52 -7.47
C PHE A 188 4.61 2.70 -6.36
N VAL A 189 5.45 1.96 -5.62
CA VAL A 189 5.04 1.09 -4.51
C VAL A 189 6.02 1.26 -3.35
N GLY A 190 5.57 1.00 -2.13
CA GLY A 190 6.42 0.88 -0.96
C GLY A 190 7.49 -0.18 -1.18
N GLU A 191 8.70 0.07 -0.67
CA GLU A 191 9.87 -0.81 -0.84
C GLU A 191 9.57 -2.29 -0.49
N GLY A 192 8.72 -2.55 0.51
CA GLY A 192 8.34 -3.90 0.92
C GLY A 192 7.55 -4.71 -0.12
N HIS A 193 6.96 -4.05 -1.12
CA HIS A 193 6.19 -4.72 -2.19
C HIS A 193 7.03 -5.04 -3.43
N LEU A 194 8.21 -4.42 -3.57
CA LEU A 194 8.99 -4.44 -4.80
C LEU A 194 9.41 -5.87 -5.22
N SER A 195 9.99 -6.63 -4.30
CA SER A 195 10.49 -7.99 -4.57
C SER A 195 9.36 -8.98 -4.89
N GLY A 196 8.23 -8.85 -4.20
CA GLY A 196 7.04 -9.67 -4.44
C GLY A 196 6.44 -9.39 -5.82
N LEU A 197 6.28 -8.11 -6.18
CA LEU A 197 5.78 -7.70 -7.49
C LEU A 197 6.72 -8.08 -8.63
N GLU A 198 8.02 -7.89 -8.44
CA GLU A 198 9.03 -8.29 -9.41
C GLU A 198 8.94 -9.79 -9.71
N SER A 199 8.78 -10.61 -8.67
CA SER A 199 8.63 -12.06 -8.81
C SER A 199 7.35 -12.45 -9.55
N LEU A 200 6.23 -11.77 -9.26
CA LEU A 200 4.94 -12.04 -9.88
C LEU A 200 4.86 -11.60 -11.36
N LEU A 201 5.61 -10.57 -11.76
CA LEU A 201 5.51 -9.96 -13.09
C LEU A 201 6.59 -10.43 -14.08
N LYS A 202 7.73 -10.92 -13.58
CA LYS A 202 8.92 -11.30 -14.38
C LYS A 202 8.66 -12.33 -15.48
N GLU A 203 7.71 -13.23 -15.29
CA GLU A 203 7.43 -14.29 -16.27
C GLU A 203 6.76 -13.77 -17.55
N LYS A 204 6.09 -12.61 -17.49
CA LYS A 204 5.20 -12.13 -18.57
C LYS A 204 5.65 -10.80 -19.18
N THR A 205 6.47 -10.03 -18.47
CA THR A 205 6.80 -8.65 -18.85
C THR A 205 8.26 -8.32 -18.54
N SER A 206 8.87 -7.41 -19.31
CA SER A 206 10.16 -6.84 -18.96
C SER A 206 10.00 -5.90 -17.78
N VAL A 207 10.49 -6.32 -16.62
CA VAL A 207 10.40 -5.57 -15.35
C VAL A 207 11.78 -5.04 -14.96
N THR A 208 11.86 -3.73 -14.74
CA THR A 208 13.01 -3.05 -14.14
C THR A 208 12.63 -2.53 -12.77
N SER A 209 13.38 -2.95 -11.76
CA SER A 209 13.17 -2.55 -10.37
C SER A 209 14.18 -1.49 -9.96
N ILE A 210 13.70 -0.37 -9.44
CA ILE A 210 14.47 0.71 -8.82
C ILE A 210 14.13 0.71 -7.34
N HIS A 211 15.08 0.32 -6.50
CA HIS A 211 14.93 0.33 -5.05
C HIS A 211 15.01 1.75 -4.50
N LEU A 212 14.38 2.00 -3.34
CA LEU A 212 14.38 3.29 -2.65
C LEU A 212 15.79 3.84 -2.44
N ARG A 213 16.75 2.96 -2.14
CA ARG A 213 18.16 3.36 -1.99
C ARG A 213 18.71 3.99 -3.27
N GLN A 214 18.45 3.37 -4.41
CA GLN A 214 18.91 3.82 -5.72
C GLN A 214 18.19 5.11 -6.16
N LEU A 215 16.89 5.21 -5.84
CA LEU A 215 16.13 6.43 -6.06
C LEU A 215 16.73 7.60 -5.27
N ARG A 216 17.06 7.39 -3.99
CA ARG A 216 17.64 8.42 -3.10
C ARG A 216 19.05 8.84 -3.51
N GLU A 217 19.86 7.90 -3.97
CA GLU A 217 21.26 8.14 -4.37
C GLU A 217 21.39 8.63 -5.83
N ASP A 218 20.27 8.86 -6.53
CA ASP A 218 20.20 9.26 -7.95
C ASP A 218 20.93 8.31 -8.94
N SER A 219 21.25 7.09 -8.50
CA SER A 219 21.92 6.06 -9.29
C SER A 219 20.98 5.31 -10.25
N TRP A 220 19.67 5.55 -10.13
CA TRP A 220 18.63 4.95 -10.97
C TRP A 220 18.78 5.26 -12.46
N ARG A 221 19.42 6.39 -12.82
CA ARG A 221 19.66 6.77 -14.23
C ARG A 221 20.58 5.80 -14.94
N GLN A 222 21.62 5.31 -14.26
CA GLN A 222 22.57 4.35 -14.84
C GLN A 222 21.87 3.02 -15.15
N GLN A 223 21.05 2.55 -14.21
CA GLN A 223 20.30 1.30 -14.35
C GLN A 223 19.26 1.33 -15.47
N LEU A 224 18.63 2.49 -15.72
CA LEU A 224 17.73 2.66 -16.85
C LEU A 224 18.52 2.76 -18.17
N THR A 225 19.64 3.47 -18.19
CA THR A 225 20.46 3.65 -19.41
C THR A 225 21.08 2.33 -19.89
N GLU A 226 21.52 1.47 -18.97
CA GLU A 226 22.08 0.16 -19.29
C GLU A 226 21.04 -0.84 -19.84
N ARG A 227 19.76 -0.64 -19.54
CA ARG A 227 18.65 -1.48 -20.05
C ARG A 227 17.92 -0.90 -21.25
N TYR A 228 18.08 0.39 -21.53
CA TYR A 228 17.41 1.12 -22.61
C TYR A 228 18.44 1.95 -23.40
N PRO A 229 19.30 1.31 -24.22
CA PRO A 229 20.24 2.01 -25.10
C PRO A 229 19.55 2.80 -26.21
#